data_AF-A0A931S799-F1
#
_entry.id   AF-A0A931S799-F1
#
_cell.length_a   1.000
_cell.length_b   1.000
_cell.length_c   1.000
_cell.angle_alpha   90.00
_cell.angle_beta   90.00
_cell.angle_gamma   90.00
#
_symmetry.space_group_name_H-M   'P 1'
#
loop_
_entity.id
_entity.type
_entity.pdbx_description
1 polymer ?
#
loop_
_entity_poly.entity_id
_entity_poly.type
_entity_poly.pdbx_seq_one_letter_code
_entity_poly.pdbx_strand_id
1 'polypeptide(L)'
;MAETIQRVQYYYTEVSDKPGEGARLLNLLKEEGVNLLAFTGFLIQGDDRVGAIADIMTKLAEAKINVTAVDAAAAGLGRYGAILWVKSRDVKKAANILGAL
;
A
#
# COMPACT_ATOMS: atom_id res chain seq x y z
N MET A 1 11.71 -21.40 -0.69
CA MET A 1 10.57 -20.90 0.10
C MET A 1 9.32 -21.16 -0.71
N ALA A 2 8.34 -21.87 -0.15
CA ALA A 2 7.05 -22.04 -0.81
C ALA A 2 6.27 -20.73 -0.72
N GLU A 3 5.68 -20.32 -1.84
CA GLU A 3 4.66 -19.29 -1.88
C GLU A 3 3.46 -19.73 -1.02
N THR A 4 3.04 -18.89 -0.07
CA THR A 4 1.82 -19.14 0.72
C THR A 4 0.68 -18.40 0.04
N ILE A 5 -0.20 -19.14 -0.65
CA ILE A 5 -1.43 -18.58 -1.22
C ILE A 5 -2.55 -18.68 -0.18
N GLN A 6 -3.25 -17.59 0.05
CA GLN A 6 -4.39 -17.55 0.98
C GLN A 6 -5.60 -16.90 0.31
N ARG A 7 -6.77 -17.51 0.47
CA ARG A 7 -8.03 -16.88 0.07
C ARG A 7 -8.46 -15.91 1.17
N VAL A 8 -8.59 -14.64 0.82
CA VAL A 8 -9.07 -13.59 1.72
C VAL A 8 -10.45 -13.11 1.31
N GLN A 9 -11.25 -12.66 2.26
CA GLN A 9 -12.49 -11.95 1.96
C GLN A 9 -12.15 -10.48 1.76
N TYR A 10 -12.45 -9.97 0.57
CA TYR A 10 -12.26 -8.56 0.23
C TYR A 10 -13.55 -7.79 0.50
N TYR A 11 -13.46 -6.74 1.31
CA TYR A 11 -14.57 -5.83 1.61
C TYR A 11 -14.15 -4.41 1.26
N TYR A 12 -15.08 -3.65 0.69
CA TYR A 12 -14.94 -2.22 0.54
C TYR A 12 -16.22 -1.54 1.04
N THR A 13 -16.09 -0.30 1.46
CA THR A 13 -17.23 0.56 1.76
C THR A 13 -16.90 1.97 1.29
N GLU A 14 -17.94 2.73 1.00
CA GLU A 14 -17.81 4.14 0.68
C GLU A 14 -18.12 4.95 1.94
N VAL A 15 -17.49 6.11 2.06
CA VAL A 15 -17.76 7.11 3.10
C VAL A 15 -18.07 8.44 2.43
N SER A 16 -18.83 9.30 3.10
CA SER A 16 -19.06 10.65 2.58
C SER A 16 -17.74 11.40 2.44
N ASP A 17 -17.59 12.15 1.35
CA ASP A 17 -16.44 13.02 1.11
C ASP A 17 -16.50 14.27 2.01
N LYS A 18 -16.23 14.04 3.30
CA LYS A 18 -16.21 15.06 4.36
C LYS A 18 -15.03 14.79 5.28
N PRO A 19 -14.34 15.84 5.77
CA PRO A 19 -13.28 15.68 6.74
C PRO A 19 -13.71 14.85 7.95
N GLY A 20 -12.92 13.82 8.29
CA GLY A 20 -13.13 12.99 9.48
C GLY A 20 -13.95 11.71 9.27
N GLU A 21 -14.70 11.55 8.17
CA GLU A 21 -15.53 10.35 7.98
C GLU A 21 -14.70 9.06 7.86
N GLY A 22 -13.55 9.12 7.16
CA GLY A 22 -12.61 8.01 7.12
C GLY A 22 -12.08 7.65 8.50
N ALA A 23 -11.71 8.65 9.31
CA ALA A 23 -11.24 8.42 10.69
C ALA A 23 -12.33 7.81 11.57
N ARG A 24 -13.60 8.24 11.43
CA ARG A 24 -14.75 7.67 12.14
C ARG A 24 -14.89 6.18 11.86
N LEU A 25 -14.86 5.77 10.58
CA LEU A 25 -14.95 4.37 10.19
C LEU A 25 -13.76 3.54 10.70
N LEU A 26 -12.54 4.06 10.60
CA LEU A 26 -11.34 3.37 11.07
C LEU A 26 -11.35 3.18 12.60
N ASN A 27 -11.85 4.16 13.35
CA ASN A 27 -12.04 4.02 14.79
C ASN A 27 -13.03 2.91 15.11
N LEU A 28 -14.17 2.85 14.42
CA LEU A 28 -15.13 1.75 14.58
C LEU A 28 -14.48 0.38 14.29
N LEU A 29 -13.76 0.25 13.18
CA LEU A 29 -13.06 -0.99 12.84
C LEU A 29 -12.05 -1.39 13.94
N LYS A 30 -11.30 -0.42 14.46
CA LYS A 30 -10.37 -0.63 15.58
C LYS A 30 -11.09 -1.05 16.86
N GLU A 31 -12.22 -0.44 17.20
CA GLU A 31 -13.05 -0.78 18.36
C GLU A 31 -13.59 -2.22 18.27
N GLU A 32 -13.92 -2.67 17.06
CA GLU A 32 -14.31 -4.06 16.75
C GLU A 32 -13.11 -5.03 16.64
N GLY A 33 -11.90 -4.58 16.98
CA GLY A 33 -10.70 -5.43 17.02
C GLY A 33 -10.03 -5.69 15.67
N VAL A 34 -10.41 -4.96 14.61
CA VAL A 34 -9.74 -5.06 13.31
C VAL A 34 -8.35 -4.44 13.39
N ASN A 35 -7.33 -5.25 13.08
CA ASN A 35 -5.94 -4.80 13.09
C ASN A 35 -5.62 -4.04 11.79
N LEU A 36 -5.57 -2.71 11.86
CA LEU A 36 -5.30 -1.78 10.76
C LEU A 36 -3.82 -1.81 10.30
N LEU A 37 -3.31 -2.99 9.98
CA LEU A 37 -1.89 -3.29 9.71
C LEU A 37 -1.29 -2.49 8.55
N ALA A 38 -2.09 -2.26 7.50
CA ALA A 38 -1.67 -1.65 6.24
C ALA A 38 -2.64 -0.53 5.87
N PHE A 39 -2.72 0.52 6.70
CA PHE A 39 -3.63 1.64 6.45
C PHE A 39 -3.01 2.72 5.55
N THR A 40 -1.82 3.23 5.89
CA THR A 40 -1.15 4.28 5.10
C THR A 40 -0.45 3.69 3.88
N GLY A 41 -1.04 3.90 2.71
CA GLY A 41 -0.51 3.44 1.42
C GLY A 41 0.13 4.55 0.61
N PHE A 42 1.04 4.18 -0.27
CA PHE A 42 1.66 5.06 -1.27
C PHE A 42 1.19 4.63 -2.65
N LEU A 43 0.72 5.59 -3.45
CA LEU A 43 0.47 5.38 -4.87
C LEU A 43 1.79 5.53 -5.64
N ILE A 44 2.16 4.50 -6.39
CA ILE A 44 3.28 4.52 -7.34
C ILE A 44 2.74 4.25 -8.74
N GLN A 45 3.33 4.89 -9.74
CA GLN A 45 2.91 4.77 -11.13
C GLN A 45 4.14 4.90 -12.03
N GLY A 46 4.08 4.31 -13.22
CA GLY A 46 5.17 4.41 -14.18
C GLY A 46 4.90 3.63 -15.47
N ASP A 47 5.96 3.45 -16.23
CA ASP A 47 5.91 2.62 -17.44
C ASP A 47 5.91 1.13 -17.06
N ASP A 48 4.99 0.39 -17.67
CA ASP A 48 4.85 -1.05 -17.49
C ASP A 48 5.96 -1.76 -18.27
N ARG A 49 6.98 -2.16 -17.52
CA ARG A 49 8.11 -2.94 -18.01
C ARG A 49 8.49 -4.00 -16.99
N VAL A 50 9.14 -5.05 -17.49
CA VAL A 50 9.76 -6.05 -16.62
C VAL A 50 10.67 -5.35 -15.61
N GLY A 51 10.49 -5.70 -14.34
CA GLY A 51 11.25 -5.15 -13.22
C GLY A 51 10.75 -3.82 -12.66
N ALA A 52 9.71 -3.17 -13.21
CA ALA A 52 9.25 -1.87 -12.72
C ALA A 52 8.93 -1.87 -11.21
N ILE A 53 8.16 -2.85 -10.73
CA ILE A 53 7.90 -3.02 -9.29
C ILE A 53 9.16 -3.48 -8.54
N ALA A 54 9.99 -4.33 -9.14
CA ALA A 54 11.22 -4.83 -8.51
C ALA A 54 12.22 -3.70 -8.20
N ASP A 55 12.32 -2.69 -9.07
CA ASP A 55 13.17 -1.52 -8.83
C ASP A 55 12.71 -0.73 -7.59
N ILE A 56 11.40 -0.56 -7.42
CA ILE A 56 10.83 0.08 -6.22
C ILE A 56 11.06 -0.76 -4.97
N MET A 57 10.84 -2.08 -5.06
CA MET A 57 11.11 -2.99 -3.94
C MET A 57 12.60 -2.98 -3.55
N THR A 58 13.50 -2.91 -4.53
CA THR A 58 14.95 -2.83 -4.31
C THR A 58 15.31 -1.54 -3.58
N LYS A 59 14.80 -0.40 -4.04
CA LYS A 59 15.00 0.91 -3.38
C LYS A 59 14.54 0.91 -1.92
N LEU A 60 13.40 0.29 -1.62
CA LEU A 60 12.89 0.15 -0.25
C LEU A 60 13.73 -0.82 0.58
N ALA A 61 14.17 -1.93 -0.02
CA ALA A 61 15.01 -2.92 0.64
C ALA A 61 16.40 -2.37 1.01
N GLU A 62 17.03 -1.60 0.14
CA GLU A 62 18.30 -0.90 0.41
C GLU A 62 18.18 0.05 1.62
N ALA A 63 17.00 0.66 1.77
CA ALA A 63 16.67 1.47 2.94
C ALA A 63 16.23 0.66 4.17
N LYS A 64 16.27 -0.67 4.13
CA LYS A 64 15.83 -1.59 5.18
C LYS A 64 14.37 -1.37 5.58
N ILE A 65 13.51 -1.07 4.61
CA ILE A 65 12.07 -0.91 4.81
C ILE A 65 11.37 -2.20 4.40
N ASN A 66 10.60 -2.79 5.32
CA ASN A 66 9.76 -3.93 5.00
C ASN A 66 8.42 -3.45 4.45
N VAL A 67 8.11 -3.88 3.23
CA VAL A 67 6.79 -3.75 2.61
C VAL A 67 5.84 -4.74 3.27
N THR A 68 4.66 -4.26 3.67
CA THR A 68 3.58 -5.06 4.26
C THR A 68 2.72 -5.70 3.17
N ALA A 69 2.40 -4.93 2.13
CA ALA A 69 1.61 -5.38 0.99
C ALA A 69 1.89 -4.49 -0.23
N VAL A 70 1.68 -5.03 -1.42
CA VAL A 70 1.64 -4.29 -2.68
C VAL A 70 0.52 -4.85 -3.53
N ASP A 71 -0.29 -3.97 -4.11
CA ASP A 71 -1.27 -4.29 -5.14
C ASP A 71 -0.89 -3.51 -6.39
N ALA A 72 -0.79 -4.18 -7.53
CA ALA A 72 -0.26 -3.62 -8.76
C ALA A 72 -1.10 -4.10 -9.96
N ALA A 73 -1.49 -3.16 -10.81
CA ALA A 73 -2.25 -3.43 -12.01
C ALA A 73 -1.63 -2.70 -13.22
N ALA A 74 -1.63 -3.39 -14.36
CA ALA A 74 -1.41 -2.74 -15.64
C ALA A 74 -2.57 -1.77 -15.92
N ALA A 75 -2.24 -0.52 -16.23
CA ALA A 75 -3.20 0.55 -16.49
C ALA A 75 -3.51 0.75 -17.98
N GLY A 76 -2.94 -0.09 -18.85
CA GLY A 76 -3.02 0.06 -20.31
C GLY A 76 -1.99 1.05 -20.86
N LEU A 77 -1.88 1.14 -22.19
CA LEU A 77 -0.96 2.04 -22.90
C LEU A 77 0.52 1.94 -22.43
N GLY A 78 0.95 0.76 -21.99
CA GLY A 78 2.32 0.55 -21.48
C GLY A 78 2.57 1.22 -20.13
N ARG A 79 1.53 1.40 -19.29
CA ARG A 79 1.62 2.02 -17.96
C ARG A 79 1.14 1.07 -16.87
N TYR A 80 1.62 1.26 -15.65
CA TYR A 80 1.14 0.58 -14.46
C TYR A 80 0.76 1.58 -13.35
N GLY A 81 -0.10 1.13 -12.45
CA GLY A 81 -0.32 1.74 -11.15
C GLY A 81 -0.22 0.69 -10.06
N ALA A 82 0.32 1.06 -8.91
CA ALA A 82 0.37 0.19 -7.75
C ALA A 82 0.20 0.99 -6.46
N ILE A 83 -0.39 0.35 -5.46
CA ILE A 83 -0.47 0.84 -4.10
C ILE A 83 0.40 -0.07 -3.24
N LEU A 84 1.27 0.52 -2.42
CA LEU A 84 2.11 -0.24 -1.49
C LEU A 84 1.96 0.30 -0.07
N TRP A 85 2.07 -0.60 0.90
CA TRP A 85 2.00 -0.29 2.32
C TRP A 85 3.27 -0.76 3.03
N VAL A 86 3.70 -0.02 4.04
CA VAL A 86 4.84 -0.36 4.90
C VAL A 86 4.40 -0.36 6.35
N LYS A 87 5.25 -0.86 7.25
CA LYS A 87 4.99 -0.77 8.70
C LYS A 87 4.87 0.70 9.13
N SER A 88 3.97 0.99 10.07
CA SER A 88 3.68 2.37 10.53
C SER A 88 4.93 3.16 10.92
N ARG A 89 5.92 2.50 11.55
CA ARG A 89 7.20 3.10 11.93
C ARG A 89 8.05 3.59 10.75
N ASP A 90 7.86 3.00 9.58
CA ASP A 90 8.67 3.23 8.39
C ASP A 90 7.99 4.20 7.40
N VAL A 91 6.74 4.61 7.66
CA VAL A 91 5.94 5.48 6.76
C VAL A 91 6.69 6.76 6.37
N LYS A 92 7.21 7.53 7.35
CA LYS A 92 7.94 8.77 7.05
C LYS A 92 9.19 8.52 6.21
N LYS A 93 9.89 7.42 6.47
CA LYS A 93 11.11 7.06 5.73
C LYS A 93 10.79 6.65 4.30
N ALA A 94 9.76 5.83 4.12
CA ALA A 94 9.24 5.42 2.82
C ALA A 94 8.77 6.62 2.00
N ALA A 95 8.04 7.55 2.61
CA ALA A 95 7.55 8.75 1.93
C ALA A 95 8.69 9.60 1.35
N ASN A 96 9.77 9.82 2.13
CA ASN A 96 10.97 10.53 1.64
C ASN A 96 11.62 9.82 0.46
N ILE A 97 11.79 8.50 0.55
CA ILE A 97 12.46 7.70 -0.49
C ILE A 97 11.62 7.64 -1.77
N LEU A 98 10.30 7.59 -1.64
CA LEU A 98 9.37 7.51 -2.76
C LEU A 98 9.04 8.90 -3.35
N GLY A 99 9.49 10.00 -2.74
CA GLY A 99 9.20 11.36 -3.20
C GLY A 99 7.74 11.76 -2.98
N ALA A 100 7.11 11.24 -1.93
CA ALA A 100 5.72 11.50 -1.55
C ALA A 100 5.57 12.54 -0.42
N LEU A 101 6.60 13.37 -0.21
CA LEU A 101 6.65 14.46 0.77
C LEU A 101 6.92 15.79 0.08
#